data_AF-A0A3D1ANH2-F1
#
_entry.id   AF-A0A3D1ANH2-F1
#
_cell.length_a   1.000
_cell.length_b   1.000
_cell.length_c   1.000
_cell.angle_alpha   90.00
_cell.angle_beta   90.00
_cell.angle_gamma   90.00
#
_symmetry.space_group_name_H-M   'P 1'
#
loop_
_entity.id
_entity.type
_entity.pdbx_description
1 polymer ?
#
loop_
_entity_poly.entity_id
_entity_poly.type
_entity_poly.pdbx_seq_one_letter_code
_entity_poly.pdbx_strand_id
1 'polypeptide(L)'
;MYINISQDPPDDVLEIKKKYLRIIPYLLALILCGILLAVFQVVFGSAHGDLVENTALILFVAPGLAFFYFVEKLHDHKQLSAKQEKEIEEFCQQAPDIAAYCAKVTVLGRKPIKAEYDAFKARIEDL
;
A
#
# COMPACT_ATOMS: atom_id res chain seq x y z
N MET A 1 2.05 -4.65 6.20
CA MET A 1 1.77 -6.07 5.88
C MET A 1 2.63 -6.91 6.82
N TYR A 2 2.12 -7.99 7.43
CA TYR A 2 2.96 -8.83 8.30
C TYR A 2 3.78 -9.78 7.40
N ILE A 3 5.10 -9.66 7.46
CA ILE A 3 6.04 -10.54 6.74
C ILE A 3 6.70 -11.44 7.78
N ASN A 4 6.54 -12.75 7.61
CA ASN A 4 7.26 -13.73 8.41
C ASN A 4 8.51 -14.17 7.63
N ILE A 5 9.68 -13.83 8.16
CA ILE A 5 10.99 -14.13 7.55
C ILE A 5 11.27 -15.65 7.50
N SER A 6 10.59 -16.44 8.34
CA SER A 6 10.70 -17.91 8.33
C SER A 6 9.85 -18.58 7.24
N GLN A 7 8.97 -17.84 6.57
CA GLN A 7 8.14 -18.34 5.48
C GLN A 7 8.73 -17.97 4.11
N ASP A 8 8.18 -18.56 3.05
CA ASP A 8 8.57 -18.20 1.69
C ASP A 8 8.14 -16.77 1.34
N PRO A 9 8.99 -16.02 0.61
CA PRO A 9 8.67 -14.67 0.20
C PRO A 9 7.44 -14.66 -0.71
N PRO A 10 6.56 -13.66 -0.60
CA PRO A 10 5.43 -13.53 -1.49
C PRO A 10 5.92 -13.31 -2.93
N ASP A 11 5.38 -14.10 -3.86
CA ASP A 11 5.71 -14.05 -5.29
C ASP A 11 4.88 -12.97 -6.02
N ASP A 12 3.66 -12.73 -5.54
CA ASP A 12 2.67 -11.86 -6.21
C ASP A 12 2.87 -10.35 -5.95
N VAL A 13 3.97 -9.93 -5.33
CA VAL A 13 4.23 -8.54 -4.90
C VAL A 13 4.07 -7.55 -6.06
N LEU A 14 4.57 -7.92 -7.25
CA LEU A 14 4.48 -7.11 -8.47
C LEU A 14 3.05 -7.05 -9.02
N GLU A 15 2.32 -8.15 -9.01
CA GLU A 15 0.92 -8.20 -9.46
C GLU A 15 0.00 -7.43 -8.52
N ILE A 16 0.19 -7.59 -7.22
CA ILE A 16 -0.52 -6.85 -6.17
C ILE A 16 -0.33 -5.34 -6.35
N LYS A 17 0.92 -4.89 -6.57
CA LYS A 17 1.22 -3.48 -6.85
C LYS A 17 0.50 -2.99 -8.10
N LYS A 18 0.53 -3.74 -9.20
CA LYS A 18 -0.19 -3.37 -10.45
C LYS A 18 -1.70 -3.28 -10.23
N LYS A 19 -2.27 -4.23 -9.47
CA LYS A 19 -3.70 -4.26 -9.16
C LYS A 19 -4.12 -3.01 -8.38
N TYR A 20 -3.38 -2.63 -7.35
CA TYR A 20 -3.67 -1.41 -6.59
C TYR A 20 -3.50 -0.15 -7.44
N LEU A 21 -2.43 -0.07 -8.24
CA LEU A 21 -2.18 1.09 -9.11
C LEU A 21 -3.27 1.26 -10.18
N ARG A 22 -3.92 0.18 -10.60
CA ARG A 22 -5.10 0.21 -11.47
C ARG A 22 -6.37 0.64 -10.75
N ILE A 23 -6.57 0.27 -9.48
CA ILE A 23 -7.80 0.58 -8.71
C ILE A 23 -7.82 2.03 -8.20
N ILE A 24 -6.67 2.56 -7.81
CA ILE A 24 -6.50 3.93 -7.29
C ILE A 24 -7.15 5.03 -8.15
N PRO A 25 -6.98 5.09 -9.49
CA PRO A 25 -7.61 6.13 -10.30
C PRO A 25 -9.15 6.04 -10.30
N TYR A 26 -9.73 4.84 -10.21
CA TYR A 26 -11.18 4.68 -10.10
C TYR A 26 -11.72 5.22 -8.77
N LEU A 27 -10.99 4.98 -7.67
CA LEU A 27 -11.35 5.53 -6.36
C LEU A 27 -11.25 7.06 -6.35
N LEU A 28 -10.18 7.62 -6.92
CA LEU A 28 -10.03 9.08 -7.10
C LEU A 28 -11.17 9.67 -7.92
N ALA A 29 -11.58 9.01 -9.02
CA ALA A 29 -12.70 9.45 -9.83
C ALA A 29 -14.02 9.46 -9.04
N LEU A 30 -14.26 8.45 -8.19
CA LEU A 30 -15.43 8.41 -7.31
C LEU A 30 -15.41 9.53 -6.26
N ILE A 31 -14.26 9.77 -5.62
CA ILE A 31 -14.09 10.88 -4.68
C ILE A 31 -14.37 12.22 -5.36
N LEU A 32 -13.81 12.43 -6.55
CA LEU A 32 -14.06 13.64 -7.36
C LEU A 32 -15.53 13.78 -7.74
N CYS A 33 -16.21 12.69 -8.06
CA CYS A 33 -17.64 12.69 -8.34
C CYS A 33 -18.45 13.12 -7.10
N GLY A 34 -18.13 12.60 -5.92
CA GLY A 34 -18.72 13.03 -4.65
C GLY A 34 -18.53 14.53 -4.38
N ILE A 35 -17.31 15.06 -4.62
CA ILE A 35 -17.01 16.49 -4.48
C ILE A 35 -17.82 17.33 -5.47
N LEU A 36 -17.88 16.93 -6.75
CA LEU A 36 -18.64 17.65 -7.76
C LEU A 36 -20.14 17.68 -7.46
N LEU A 37 -20.70 16.59 -6.94
CA LEU A 37 -22.10 16.54 -6.49
C LEU A 37 -22.36 17.50 -5.32
N ALA A 38 -21.46 17.54 -4.34
CA ALA A 38 -21.56 18.48 -3.23
C ALA A 38 -21.47 19.94 -3.70
N VAL A 39 -20.52 20.27 -4.58
CA VAL A 39 -20.39 21.61 -5.17
C VAL A 39 -21.64 21.98 -5.97
N PHE A 40 -22.17 21.05 -6.76
CA PHE A 40 -23.39 21.26 -7.53
C PHE A 40 -24.59 21.59 -6.62
N GLN A 41 -24.76 20.88 -5.50
CA GLN A 41 -25.81 21.19 -4.53
C GLN A 41 -25.65 22.60 -3.94
N VAL A 42 -24.44 22.98 -3.54
CA VAL A 42 -24.14 24.31 -2.98
C VAL A 42 -24.41 25.43 -3.99
N VAL A 43 -24.00 25.25 -5.26
CA VAL A 43 -24.12 26.28 -6.29
C VAL A 43 -25.55 26.43 -6.81
N PHE A 44 -26.24 25.31 -7.06
CA PHE A 44 -27.57 25.32 -7.68
C PHE A 44 -28.72 25.35 -6.66
N GLY A 45 -28.42 25.32 -5.35
CA GLY A 45 -29.43 25.39 -4.30
C GLY A 45 -30.53 24.34 -4.46
N SER A 46 -30.17 23.14 -4.94
CA SER A 46 -31.15 22.13 -5.30
C SER A 46 -31.79 21.56 -4.04
N ALA A 47 -33.12 21.69 -3.91
CA ALA A 47 -33.94 21.10 -2.85
C ALA A 47 -34.08 19.57 -2.97
N HIS A 48 -33.11 18.90 -3.58
CA HIS A 48 -33.05 17.44 -3.61
C HIS A 48 -32.41 17.02 -2.28
N GLY A 49 -33.28 16.82 -1.28
CA GLY A 49 -32.97 16.59 0.13
C GLY A 49 -32.09 15.38 0.42
N ASP A 50 -32.05 15.01 1.70
CA ASP A 50 -31.19 14.01 2.37
C ASP A 50 -30.56 12.93 1.49
N LEU A 51 -31.28 12.39 0.52
CA LEU A 51 -30.80 11.36 -0.41
C LEU A 51 -29.59 11.78 -1.26
N VAL A 52 -29.54 13.00 -1.82
CA VAL A 52 -28.39 13.43 -2.65
C VAL A 52 -27.18 13.75 -1.77
N GLU A 53 -27.41 14.37 -0.61
CA GLU A 53 -26.35 14.66 0.37
C GLU A 53 -25.75 13.37 0.93
N ASN A 54 -26.59 12.40 1.31
CA ASN A 54 -26.13 11.10 1.80
C ASN A 54 -25.42 10.29 0.70
N THR A 55 -25.86 10.41 -0.56
CA THR A 55 -25.17 9.78 -1.70
C THR A 55 -23.80 10.42 -1.95
N ALA A 56 -23.68 11.75 -1.92
CA ALA A 56 -22.41 12.45 -2.06
C ALA A 56 -21.44 12.08 -0.92
N LEU A 57 -21.94 11.97 0.30
CA LEU A 57 -21.16 11.57 1.48
C LEU A 57 -20.67 10.12 1.35
N ILE A 58 -21.52 9.18 0.93
CA ILE A 58 -21.11 7.78 0.68
C ILE A 58 -20.06 7.71 -0.44
N LEU A 59 -20.26 8.42 -1.54
CA LEU A 59 -19.32 8.49 -2.67
C LEU A 59 -17.98 9.14 -2.32
N PHE A 60 -17.94 9.93 -1.24
CA PHE A 60 -16.71 10.52 -0.74
C PHE A 60 -16.02 9.61 0.29
N VAL A 61 -16.74 9.21 1.33
CA VAL A 61 -16.18 8.52 2.50
C VAL A 61 -15.76 7.09 2.18
N ALA A 62 -16.61 6.30 1.53
CA ALA A 62 -16.29 4.90 1.27
C ALA A 62 -15.10 4.74 0.30
N PRO A 63 -15.06 5.46 -0.85
CA PRO A 63 -13.90 5.46 -1.73
C PRO A 63 -12.67 6.12 -1.11
N GLY A 64 -12.83 7.14 -0.26
CA GLY A 64 -11.76 7.77 0.49
C GLY A 64 -11.06 6.80 1.45
N LEU A 65 -11.83 6.06 2.26
CA LEU A 65 -11.28 5.03 3.15
C LEU A 65 -10.58 3.92 2.37
N ALA A 66 -11.21 3.44 1.29
CA ALA A 66 -10.59 2.45 0.41
C ALA A 66 -9.28 2.97 -0.20
N PHE A 67 -9.25 4.23 -0.65
CA PHE A 67 -8.07 4.87 -1.19
C PHE A 67 -6.93 4.92 -0.16
N PHE A 68 -7.21 5.38 1.06
CA PHE A 68 -6.22 5.38 2.14
C PHE A 68 -5.65 3.99 2.40
N TYR A 69 -6.52 2.99 2.54
CA TYR A 69 -6.11 1.60 2.75
C TYR A 69 -5.21 1.08 1.62
N PHE A 70 -5.58 1.34 0.35
CA PHE A 70 -4.78 0.87 -0.78
C PHE A 70 -3.47 1.62 -0.94
N VAL A 71 -3.43 2.93 -0.67
CA VAL A 71 -2.19 3.73 -0.73
C VAL A 71 -1.22 3.29 0.37
N GLU A 72 -1.71 3.03 1.58
CA GLU A 72 -0.90 2.49 2.66
C GLU A 72 -0.32 1.13 2.30
N LYS A 73 -1.13 0.22 1.75
CA LYS A 73 -0.65 -1.06 1.22
C LYS A 73 0.35 -0.89 0.08
N LEU A 74 0.20 0.11 -0.79
CA LEU A 74 1.14 0.34 -1.89
C LEU A 74 2.48 0.88 -1.38
N HIS A 75 2.46 1.64 -0.29
CA HIS A 75 3.66 2.13 0.38
C HIS A 75 4.50 0.99 0.99
N ASP A 76 3.86 -0.07 1.50
CA ASP A 76 4.54 -1.31 1.93
C ASP A 76 5.33 -1.99 0.79
N HIS A 77 4.89 -1.78 -0.46
CA HIS A 77 5.49 -2.35 -1.68
C HIS A 77 6.44 -1.36 -2.39
N LYS A 78 6.80 -0.26 -1.72
CA LYS A 78 7.72 0.73 -2.27
C LYS A 78 9.12 0.14 -2.38
N GLN A 79 9.83 0.55 -3.44
CA GLN A 79 11.25 0.26 -3.56
C GLN A 79 12.02 0.89 -2.40
N LEU A 80 13.02 0.15 -1.94
CA LEU A 80 13.94 0.60 -0.92
C LEU A 80 14.84 1.71 -1.44
N SER A 81 15.21 2.62 -0.53
CA SER A 81 16.29 3.58 -0.82
C SER A 81 17.65 2.89 -0.81
N ALA A 82 18.64 3.48 -1.48
CA ALA A 82 20.01 2.95 -1.49
C ALA A 82 20.61 2.77 -0.08
N LYS A 83 20.16 3.57 0.91
CA LYS A 83 20.56 3.41 2.30
C LYS A 83 19.98 2.12 2.91
N GLN A 84 18.69 1.87 2.68
CA GLN A 84 18.02 0.68 3.19
C GLN A 84 18.53 -0.59 2.52
N GLU A 85 18.90 -0.54 1.23
CA GLU A 85 19.53 -1.68 0.56
C GLU A 85 20.86 -2.08 1.22
N LYS A 86 21.69 -1.10 1.61
CA LYS A 86 22.93 -1.36 2.36
C LYS A 86 22.67 -1.95 3.74
N GLU A 87 21.67 -1.42 4.45
CA GLU A 87 21.30 -1.96 5.77
C GLU A 87 20.81 -3.42 5.67
N ILE A 88 20.15 -3.81 4.58
CA ILE A 88 19.80 -5.23 4.35
C ILE A 88 21.04 -6.09 4.16
N GLU A 89 22.04 -5.62 3.42
CA GLU A 89 23.32 -6.36 3.28
C GLU A 89 23.98 -6.57 4.65
N GLU A 90 23.94 -5.56 5.52
CA GLU A 90 24.42 -5.67 6.91
C GLU A 90 23.59 -6.67 7.73
N PHE A 91 22.25 -6.64 7.62
CA PHE A 91 21.38 -7.60 8.29
C PHE A 91 21.60 -9.05 7.81
N CYS A 92 21.89 -9.25 6.53
CA CYS A 92 22.23 -10.56 5.98
C CYS A 92 23.54 -11.11 6.55
N GLN A 93 24.50 -10.25 6.91
CA GLN A 93 25.74 -10.68 7.56
C GLN A 93 25.52 -11.02 9.04
N GLN A 94 24.60 -10.33 9.71
CA GLN A 94 24.32 -10.52 11.14
C GLN A 94 23.40 -11.72 11.40
N ALA A 95 22.48 -12.03 10.50
CA ALA A 95 21.43 -13.02 10.71
C ALA A 95 21.29 -13.96 9.49
N PRO A 96 21.64 -15.26 9.64
CA PRO A 96 21.64 -16.21 8.51
C PRO A 96 20.23 -16.54 7.97
N ASP A 97 19.19 -16.37 8.79
CA ASP A 97 17.78 -16.49 8.38
C ASP A 97 17.37 -15.35 7.43
N ILE A 98 17.82 -14.13 7.68
CA ILE A 98 17.60 -12.98 6.79
C ILE A 98 18.34 -13.18 5.46
N ALA A 99 19.59 -13.69 5.50
CA ALA A 99 20.33 -14.03 4.29
C ALA A 99 19.63 -15.11 3.46
N ALA A 100 19.10 -16.16 4.11
CA ALA A 100 18.35 -17.20 3.44
C ALA A 100 17.06 -16.67 2.79
N TYR A 101 16.34 -15.77 3.47
CA TYR A 101 15.17 -15.11 2.91
C TYR A 101 15.54 -14.22 1.71
N CYS A 102 16.59 -13.41 1.80
CA CYS A 102 17.05 -12.56 0.69
C CYS A 102 17.50 -13.38 -0.53
N ALA A 103 18.10 -14.56 -0.31
CA ALA A 103 18.43 -15.47 -1.40
C ALA A 103 17.16 -15.96 -2.13
N LYS A 104 16.10 -16.33 -1.38
CA LYS A 104 14.81 -16.69 -1.97
C LYS A 104 14.20 -15.54 -2.77
N VAL A 105 14.20 -14.32 -2.23
CA VAL A 105 13.71 -13.12 -2.93
C VAL A 105 14.49 -12.87 -4.24
N THR A 106 15.80 -13.10 -4.22
CA THR A 106 16.66 -12.98 -5.41
C THR A 106 16.33 -14.03 -6.47
N VAL A 107 16.02 -15.28 -6.06
CA VAL A 107 15.57 -16.34 -6.99
C VAL A 107 14.27 -15.97 -7.68
N LEU A 108 13.37 -15.26 -7.00
CA LEU A 108 12.15 -14.70 -7.59
C LEU A 108 12.40 -13.51 -8.54
N GLY A 109 13.66 -13.11 -8.73
CA GLY A 109 14.04 -12.05 -9.67
C GLY A 109 13.61 -10.65 -9.24
N ARG A 110 13.28 -10.45 -7.95
CA ARG A 110 12.87 -9.15 -7.41
C ARG A 110 13.81 -8.69 -6.30
N LYS A 111 13.76 -7.39 -6.00
CA LYS A 111 14.42 -6.82 -4.82
C LYS A 111 13.49 -6.90 -3.59
N PRO A 112 14.05 -6.87 -2.37
CA PRO A 112 13.26 -6.74 -1.17
C PRO A 112 12.41 -5.46 -1.18
N ILE A 113 11.22 -5.52 -0.59
CA ILE A 113 10.32 -4.36 -0.45
C ILE A 113 10.43 -3.73 0.94
N LYS A 114 9.86 -2.53 1.09
CA LYS A 114 9.81 -1.82 2.38
C LYS A 114 9.26 -2.69 3.52
N ALA A 115 8.17 -3.41 3.32
CA ALA A 115 7.62 -4.28 4.35
C ALA A 115 8.56 -5.43 4.79
N GLU A 116 9.41 -5.92 3.89
CA GLU A 116 10.42 -6.94 4.21
C GLU A 116 11.58 -6.33 5.00
N TYR A 117 12.01 -5.13 4.61
CA TYR A 117 13.00 -4.36 5.38
C TYR A 117 12.53 -4.07 6.81
N ASP A 118 11.28 -3.61 6.99
CA ASP A 118 10.73 -3.32 8.32
C ASP A 118 10.66 -4.61 9.17
N ALA A 119 10.37 -5.76 8.56
CA ALA A 119 10.40 -7.06 9.23
C ALA A 119 11.82 -7.49 9.61
N PHE A 120 12.81 -7.34 8.72
CA PHE A 120 14.22 -7.62 9.01
C PHE A 120 14.72 -6.78 10.17
N LYS A 121 14.38 -5.48 10.16
CA LYS A 121 14.76 -4.56 11.21
C LYS A 121 14.15 -4.97 12.56
N ALA A 122 12.85 -5.26 12.60
CA ALA A 122 12.20 -5.73 13.82
C ALA A 122 12.85 -7.03 14.36
N ARG A 123 13.22 -7.95 13.46
CA ARG A 123 13.88 -9.20 13.84
C ARG A 123 15.26 -9.00 14.45
N ILE A 124 16.03 -8.04 13.95
CA ILE A 124 17.34 -7.66 14.47
C ILE A 124 17.21 -6.90 15.80
N GLU A 125 16.20 -6.04 15.94
CA GLU A 125 15.92 -5.34 17.21
C GLU A 125 15.43 -6.27 18.33
N ASP A 126 14.78 -7.38 17.98
CA ASP A 126 14.35 -8.45 18.91
C ASP A 126 15.49 -9.43 19.31
N LEU A 127 16.67 -9.32 18.71
CA LEU A 127 17.82 -10.25 18.85
C LEU A 127 18.85 -9.76 19.88
#